data_AF-A0A956RBH8-F1
#
_entry.id   AF-A0A956RBH8-F1
#
_cell.length_a   1.000
_cell.length_b   1.000
_cell.length_c   1.000
_cell.angle_alpha   90.00
_cell.angle_beta   90.00
_cell.angle_gamma   90.00
#
_symmetry.space_group_name_H-M   'P 1'
#
loop_
_entity.id
_entity.type
_entity.pdbx_description
1 polymer ?
#
loop_
_entity_poly.entity_id
_entity_poly.type
_entity_poly.pdbx_seq_one_letter_code
_entity_poly.pdbx_strand_id
1 'polypeptide(L)'
;MYDGTRKRLRIRRHRPWWTILLALGLGWPTLAAAAEPQDAQESEVEDGDGETTPALVTAGDRPTRAPAHADCGHRMPLYEHTVERGEHLGTIAGRYGVRSHELVALNPQLANPNLIRPGDVIRVCPEIFPRRIDRVEHVVAAGETLGSIAAQHGLTVGELVEQQHGAIRDPNLVRVGQRLVIEKDGGLVADFLPPPPRADKRRSGGGKRADVSRRLPASEHLRIKHPHLAYGTPKTIELVEQAVAQYKRHHRGAPKVVVGDISRKGGGALRPHVSHQTGRDIDLGYVLRGSEGARSIDVPRTWALLRAFLDTQQVVYVFVDYRIQQQLYEHAKAQGVSSRELDELFQYPHGRGRAHGIIRHWPSHQWHFHVRFRS
;
A
#
# COMPACT_ATOMS: atom_id res chain seq x y z
N MET A 1 30.52 23.16 -52.47
CA MET A 1 29.53 22.13 -52.85
C MET A 1 28.67 21.89 -51.62
N TYR A 2 27.56 22.65 -51.42
CA TYR A 2 26.16 22.28 -51.76
C TYR A 2 25.80 20.87 -51.23
N ASP A 3 24.74 20.58 -50.47
CA ASP A 3 23.55 21.29 -49.93
C ASP A 3 22.82 20.25 -49.04
N GLY A 4 22.40 20.55 -47.80
CA GLY A 4 20.99 20.77 -47.41
C GLY A 4 20.04 19.59 -47.68
N THR A 5 19.14 19.12 -46.81
CA THR A 5 18.27 19.86 -45.90
C THR A 5 17.50 18.85 -45.01
N ARG A 6 17.25 19.24 -43.76
CA ARG A 6 16.29 18.58 -42.85
C ARG A 6 14.86 18.98 -43.23
N LYS A 7 13.92 18.03 -43.31
CA LYS A 7 12.48 18.34 -43.29
C LYS A 7 11.83 17.88 -41.99
N ARG A 8 11.29 18.87 -41.27
CA ARG A 8 10.36 18.74 -40.13
C ARG A 8 9.00 18.29 -40.66
N LEU A 9 8.35 17.34 -39.99
CA LEU A 9 6.93 17.03 -40.21
C LEU A 9 6.11 17.66 -39.08
N ARG A 10 5.18 18.56 -39.44
CA ARG A 10 4.22 19.19 -38.52
C ARG A 10 2.81 18.89 -39.05
N ILE A 11 2.10 18.05 -38.29
CA ILE A 11 0.65 18.02 -37.98
C ILE A 11 -0.33 18.57 -39.04
N ARG A 12 -1.32 17.74 -39.40
CA ARG A 12 -2.70 18.22 -39.63
C ARG A 12 -3.72 17.28 -38.96
N ARG A 13 -4.53 17.88 -38.10
CA ARG A 13 -5.75 17.34 -37.50
C ARG A 13 -6.86 17.33 -38.56
N HIS A 14 -7.67 16.28 -38.61
CA HIS A 14 -9.03 16.37 -39.15
C HIS A 14 -10.02 15.78 -38.13
N ARG A 15 -11.10 16.54 -37.92
CA ARG A 15 -12.26 16.28 -37.06
C ARG A 15 -13.45 15.82 -37.94
N PRO A 16 -14.55 15.33 -37.34
CA PRO A 16 -15.35 14.20 -37.80
C PRO A 16 -16.49 14.60 -38.74
N TRP A 17 -17.08 13.61 -39.42
CA TRP A 17 -18.33 13.76 -40.16
C TRP A 17 -19.43 12.90 -39.52
N TRP A 18 -20.57 13.55 -39.30
CA TRP A 18 -21.86 12.97 -38.92
C TRP A 18 -22.70 12.67 -40.17
N THR A 19 -23.71 11.81 -39.98
CA THR A 19 -24.92 11.52 -40.78
C THR A 19 -24.79 10.79 -42.13
N ILE A 20 -25.48 9.66 -42.25
CA ILE A 20 -26.74 9.50 -43.02
C ILE A 20 -27.46 8.20 -42.57
N LEU A 21 -28.79 8.33 -42.39
CA LEU A 21 -29.78 7.26 -42.22
C LEU A 21 -29.88 6.36 -43.47
N LEU A 22 -30.16 5.07 -43.27
CA LEU A 22 -31.15 4.38 -44.10
C LEU A 22 -31.86 3.28 -43.32
N ALA A 23 -33.18 3.32 -43.39
CA ALA A 23 -34.13 2.43 -42.76
C ALA A 23 -34.50 1.29 -43.71
N LEU A 24 -34.49 0.05 -43.20
CA LEU A 24 -35.28 -1.12 -43.62
C LEU A 24 -35.31 -1.99 -42.34
N GLY A 25 -36.40 -2.27 -41.63
CA GLY A 25 -37.75 -2.62 -42.08
C GLY A 25 -37.81 -4.14 -42.25
N LEU A 26 -38.64 -4.84 -41.45
CA LEU A 26 -38.88 -6.30 -41.30
C LEU A 26 -38.26 -6.88 -40.01
N GLY A 27 -38.95 -7.50 -39.07
CA GLY A 27 -40.36 -7.76 -38.79
C GLY A 27 -40.40 -8.61 -37.50
N TRP A 28 -41.21 -8.19 -36.52
CA TRP A 28 -41.48 -8.98 -35.30
C TRP A 28 -42.60 -9.98 -35.54
N PRO A 29 -42.50 -11.23 -35.05
CA PRO A 29 -43.68 -12.01 -34.73
C PRO A 29 -44.08 -11.78 -33.27
N THR A 30 -45.28 -11.21 -33.10
CA THR A 30 -46.13 -11.32 -31.91
C THR A 30 -47.02 -12.57 -32.02
N LEU A 31 -47.48 -13.05 -30.85
CA LEU A 31 -48.51 -14.05 -30.50
C LEU A 31 -47.92 -15.20 -29.64
N ALA A 32 -48.52 -15.64 -28.53
CA ALA A 32 -49.82 -15.35 -27.92
C ALA A 32 -49.87 -15.78 -26.42
N ALA A 33 -50.85 -15.20 -25.72
CA ALA A 33 -51.62 -15.69 -24.55
C ALA A 33 -50.84 -16.14 -23.29
N ALA A 34 -50.89 -15.41 -22.17
CA ALA A 34 -52.02 -15.21 -21.26
C ALA A 34 -52.57 -16.51 -20.64
N ALA A 35 -52.17 -16.76 -19.38
CA ALA A 35 -52.91 -17.56 -18.43
C ALA A 35 -52.95 -16.77 -17.10
N GLU A 36 -54.17 -16.36 -16.74
CA GLU A 36 -54.54 -15.71 -15.48
C GLU A 36 -54.77 -16.76 -14.36
N PRO A 37 -54.87 -16.33 -13.09
CA PRO A 37 -54.50 -17.11 -11.92
C PRO A 37 -55.66 -17.94 -11.34
N GLN A 38 -55.34 -18.91 -10.49
CA GLN A 38 -56.32 -19.59 -9.63
C GLN A 38 -56.16 -19.12 -8.18
N ASP A 39 -57.29 -18.66 -7.63
CA ASP A 39 -57.62 -18.39 -6.22
C ASP A 39 -57.08 -19.47 -5.26
N ALA A 40 -56.32 -19.09 -4.24
CA ALA A 40 -56.73 -18.59 -2.92
C ALA A 40 -57.00 -19.73 -1.91
N GLN A 41 -56.10 -19.83 -0.92
CA GLN A 41 -56.46 -20.14 0.46
C GLN A 41 -55.74 -19.16 1.37
N GLU A 42 -56.54 -18.28 1.97
CA GLU A 42 -56.16 -17.37 3.04
C GLU A 42 -55.76 -18.16 4.28
N SER A 43 -54.63 -17.80 4.87
CA SER A 43 -54.39 -18.00 6.30
C SER A 43 -53.89 -16.68 6.86
N GLU A 44 -54.77 -16.04 7.63
CA GLU A 44 -54.52 -14.85 8.43
C GLU A 44 -53.29 -15.07 9.33
N VAL A 45 -52.30 -14.19 9.21
CA VAL A 45 -51.27 -14.00 10.25
C VAL A 45 -51.11 -12.49 10.41
N GLU A 46 -51.32 -12.06 11.65
CA GLU A 46 -51.44 -10.69 12.13
C GLU A 46 -50.25 -9.79 11.71
N ASP A 47 -50.56 -8.64 11.10
CA ASP A 47 -49.64 -7.53 10.87
C ASP A 47 -49.25 -6.89 12.21
N GLY A 48 -48.04 -7.22 12.66
CA GLY A 48 -47.34 -6.48 13.71
C GLY A 48 -46.45 -5.42 13.08
N ASP A 49 -46.94 -4.19 13.03
CA ASP A 49 -46.23 -2.98 12.61
C ASP A 49 -45.08 -2.64 13.59
N GLY A 50 -44.01 -3.43 13.53
CA GLY A 50 -42.76 -3.19 14.22
C GLY A 50 -41.81 -2.38 13.34
N GLU A 51 -42.25 -1.18 12.92
CA GLU A 51 -41.39 -0.19 12.29
C GLU A 51 -40.31 0.23 13.29
N THR A 52 -39.19 -0.51 13.30
CA THR A 52 -37.96 -0.08 13.95
C THR A 52 -37.41 1.07 13.13
N THR A 53 -37.98 2.24 13.39
CA THR A 53 -37.34 3.53 13.15
C THR A 53 -35.87 3.40 13.50
N PRO A 54 -34.92 3.69 12.58
CA PRO A 54 -33.53 3.76 12.96
C PRO A 54 -33.44 4.85 14.01
N ALA A 55 -33.13 4.46 15.24
CA ALA A 55 -32.94 5.39 16.34
C ALA A 55 -32.03 6.51 15.85
N LEU A 56 -32.51 7.75 15.96
CA LEU A 56 -31.71 8.95 15.75
C LEU A 56 -30.44 8.77 16.58
N VAL A 57 -29.31 8.52 15.90
CA VAL A 57 -27.98 8.54 16.50
C VAL A 57 -27.81 9.93 17.11
N THR A 58 -27.91 10.00 18.44
CA THR A 58 -27.61 11.22 19.18
C THR A 58 -26.15 11.59 18.89
N ALA A 59 -25.87 12.88 18.82
CA ALA A 59 -24.56 13.42 18.44
C ALA A 59 -23.42 13.16 19.47
N GLY A 60 -23.56 12.14 20.34
CA GLY A 60 -22.63 11.75 21.40
C GLY A 60 -21.72 10.57 21.07
N ASP A 61 -22.15 9.62 20.23
CA ASP A 61 -21.42 8.35 19.98
C ASP A 61 -20.82 8.28 18.58
N ARG A 62 -19.88 9.18 18.27
CA ARG A 62 -18.98 8.98 17.12
C ARG A 62 -17.75 8.21 17.57
N PRO A 63 -17.28 7.20 16.81
CA PRO A 63 -16.16 6.35 17.23
C PRO A 63 -14.94 7.23 17.49
N THR A 64 -14.59 7.34 18.76
CA THR A 64 -13.30 7.87 19.17
C THR A 64 -12.28 6.77 18.94
N ARG A 65 -11.06 7.14 18.52
CA ARG A 65 -9.93 6.22 18.37
C ARG A 65 -9.86 5.32 19.61
N ALA A 66 -9.72 4.01 19.43
CA ALA A 66 -9.54 3.11 20.54
C ALA A 66 -8.36 3.58 21.42
N PRO A 67 -8.40 3.33 22.74
CA PRO A 67 -7.33 3.73 23.63
C PRO A 67 -6.02 3.03 23.24
N ALA A 68 -4.89 3.68 23.53
CA ALA A 68 -3.59 3.06 23.29
C ALA A 68 -3.38 1.89 24.27
N HIS A 69 -2.93 0.75 23.75
CA HIS A 69 -2.81 -0.48 24.52
C HIS A 69 -1.42 -0.63 25.16
N ALA A 70 -1.35 -1.24 26.35
CA ALA A 70 -0.11 -1.45 27.09
C ALA A 70 0.89 -2.31 26.30
N ASP A 71 0.43 -3.43 25.74
CA ASP A 71 1.23 -4.32 24.87
C ASP A 71 1.80 -3.59 23.64
N CYS A 72 1.17 -2.49 23.23
CA CYS A 72 1.64 -1.63 22.13
C CYS A 72 2.43 -0.41 22.63
N GLY A 73 2.98 -0.48 23.84
CA GLY A 73 3.77 0.57 24.47
C GLY A 73 3.01 1.88 24.66
N HIS A 74 1.68 1.81 24.79
CA HIS A 74 0.79 2.96 24.84
C HIS A 74 0.92 3.92 23.64
N ARG A 75 1.40 3.44 22.49
CA ARG A 75 1.54 4.25 21.26
C ARG A 75 0.30 4.18 20.36
N MET A 76 -0.33 3.01 20.29
CA MET A 76 -1.42 2.70 19.38
C MET A 76 -2.38 1.70 20.02
N PRO A 77 -3.62 1.59 19.51
CA PRO A 77 -4.52 0.51 19.88
C PRO A 77 -3.95 -0.85 19.47
N LEU A 78 -4.30 -1.88 20.24
CA LEU A 78 -4.13 -3.26 19.82
C LEU A 78 -5.17 -3.57 18.73
N TYR A 79 -4.78 -4.33 17.73
CA TYR A 79 -5.68 -4.84 16.70
C TYR A 79 -5.70 -6.36 16.70
N GLU A 80 -6.89 -6.94 16.56
CA GLU A 80 -7.06 -8.38 16.38
C GLU A 80 -7.34 -8.67 14.91
N HIS A 81 -6.41 -9.37 14.28
CA HIS A 81 -6.52 -9.76 12.89
C HIS A 81 -6.91 -11.24 12.81
N THR A 82 -8.05 -11.51 12.19
CA THR A 82 -8.48 -12.87 11.88
C THR A 82 -7.80 -13.34 10.60
N VAL A 83 -7.08 -14.46 10.69
CA VAL A 83 -6.33 -15.06 9.58
C VAL A 83 -7.27 -15.48 8.46
N GLU A 84 -6.94 -15.07 7.24
CA GLU A 84 -7.62 -15.44 6.01
C GLU A 84 -6.92 -16.62 5.31
N ARG A 85 -7.61 -17.22 4.34
CA ARG A 85 -7.06 -18.34 3.56
C ARG A 85 -5.79 -17.92 2.82
N GLY A 86 -4.70 -18.64 3.09
CA GLY A 86 -3.42 -18.46 2.41
C GLY A 86 -2.47 -17.48 3.10
N GLU A 87 -2.91 -16.83 4.19
CA GLU A 87 -2.03 -15.97 4.98
C GLU A 87 -1.05 -16.78 5.85
N HIS A 88 0.10 -16.15 6.13
CA HIS A 88 1.05 -16.56 7.14
C HIS A 88 1.58 -15.32 7.87
N LEU A 89 2.37 -15.49 8.94
CA LEU A 89 2.81 -14.35 9.75
C LEU A 89 3.56 -13.27 8.93
N GLY A 90 4.37 -13.66 7.96
CA GLY A 90 5.02 -12.72 7.03
C GLY A 90 4.03 -11.82 6.28
N THR A 91 2.99 -12.37 5.66
CA THR A 91 2.00 -11.57 4.93
C THR A 91 1.25 -10.61 5.87
N ILE A 92 0.90 -11.10 7.06
CA ILE A 92 0.20 -10.32 8.10
C ILE A 92 1.10 -9.19 8.61
N ALA A 93 2.37 -9.49 8.88
CA ALA A 93 3.36 -8.52 9.36
C ALA A 93 3.58 -7.40 8.32
N GLY A 94 3.76 -7.79 7.06
CA GLY A 94 3.88 -6.88 5.93
C GLY A 94 2.66 -5.96 5.78
N ARG A 95 1.43 -6.46 6.00
CA ARG A 95 0.18 -5.67 5.96
C ARG A 95 0.19 -4.54 7.00
N TYR A 96 0.63 -4.81 8.23
CA TYR A 96 0.57 -3.88 9.35
C TYR A 96 1.87 -3.10 9.64
N GLY A 97 2.92 -3.28 8.83
CA GLY A 97 4.20 -2.57 9.00
C GLY A 97 4.97 -3.02 10.24
N VAL A 98 4.81 -4.29 10.62
CA VAL A 98 5.53 -4.95 11.73
C VAL A 98 6.38 -6.10 11.19
N ARG A 99 7.16 -6.75 12.05
CA ARG A 99 7.99 -7.92 11.71
C ARG A 99 7.33 -9.19 12.24
N SER A 100 7.51 -10.33 11.56
CA SER A 100 6.92 -11.60 12.02
C SER A 100 7.34 -11.98 13.44
N HIS A 101 8.58 -11.70 13.84
CA HIS A 101 9.06 -11.99 15.19
C HIS A 101 8.31 -11.18 16.27
N GLU A 102 7.85 -9.97 15.95
CA GLU A 102 7.03 -9.16 16.85
C GLU A 102 5.63 -9.74 17.00
N LEU A 103 5.06 -10.29 15.91
CA LEU A 103 3.80 -11.02 15.99
C LEU A 103 3.94 -12.27 16.87
N VAL A 104 5.03 -13.03 16.74
CA VAL A 104 5.30 -14.19 17.61
C VAL A 104 5.39 -13.77 19.07
N ALA A 105 6.15 -12.72 19.37
CA ALA A 105 6.31 -12.22 20.74
C ALA A 105 4.98 -11.73 21.35
N LEU A 106 4.14 -11.07 20.54
CA LEU A 106 2.83 -10.58 20.97
C LEU A 106 1.77 -11.69 21.09
N ASN A 107 2.00 -12.86 20.48
CA ASN A 107 1.06 -13.96 20.44
C ASN A 107 1.65 -15.25 21.03
N PRO A 108 1.95 -15.28 22.34
CA PRO A 108 2.55 -16.46 22.99
C PRO A 108 1.64 -17.71 22.94
N GLN A 109 0.36 -17.55 22.62
CA GLN A 109 -0.57 -18.66 22.42
C GLN A 109 -0.30 -19.47 21.13
N LEU A 110 0.51 -18.96 20.20
CA LEU A 110 0.86 -19.67 18.97
C LEU A 110 1.88 -20.78 19.26
N ALA A 111 1.39 -22.01 19.43
CA ALA A 111 2.25 -23.17 19.66
C ALA A 111 3.28 -23.41 18.53
N ASN A 112 2.90 -23.11 17.28
CA ASN A 112 3.80 -23.13 16.14
C ASN A 112 3.53 -21.92 15.22
N PRO A 113 4.40 -20.90 15.23
CA PRO A 113 4.29 -19.70 14.37
C PRO A 113 4.22 -19.98 12.87
N ASN A 114 4.70 -21.15 12.43
CA ASN A 114 4.70 -21.54 11.03
C ASN A 114 3.41 -22.24 10.59
N LEU A 115 2.46 -22.43 11.52
CA LEU A 115 1.19 -23.11 11.30
C LEU A 115 0.06 -22.29 11.93
N ILE A 116 -0.40 -21.27 11.19
CA ILE A 116 -1.66 -20.57 11.47
C ILE A 116 -2.74 -21.07 10.51
N ARG A 117 -4.00 -21.04 10.94
CA ARG A 117 -5.17 -21.51 10.19
C ARG A 117 -6.16 -20.36 9.96
N PRO A 118 -6.94 -20.40 8.87
CA PRO A 118 -8.04 -19.46 8.70
C PRO A 118 -8.97 -19.47 9.91
N GLY A 119 -9.29 -18.28 10.42
CA GLY A 119 -10.06 -18.09 11.64
C GLY A 119 -9.23 -17.91 12.92
N ASP A 120 -7.93 -18.22 12.90
CA ASP A 120 -7.05 -17.90 14.03
C ASP A 120 -7.01 -16.38 14.24
N VAL A 121 -6.92 -15.94 15.49
CA VAL A 121 -6.84 -14.51 15.84
C VAL A 121 -5.40 -14.16 16.22
N ILE A 122 -4.81 -13.23 15.46
CA ILE A 122 -3.46 -12.71 15.66
C ILE A 122 -3.56 -11.29 16.20
N ARG A 123 -3.04 -11.07 17.41
CA ARG A 123 -2.89 -9.73 17.99
C ARG A 123 -1.76 -8.99 17.29
N VAL A 124 -1.98 -7.73 16.96
CA VAL A 124 -1.04 -6.88 16.23
C VAL A 124 -1.00 -5.49 16.87
N CYS A 125 0.19 -4.90 16.94
CA CYS A 125 0.37 -3.47 17.19
C CYS A 125 0.68 -2.76 15.86
N PRO A 126 -0.35 -2.32 15.10
CA PRO A 126 -0.19 -1.91 13.71
C PRO A 126 0.49 -0.54 13.58
N GLU A 127 1.70 -0.51 13.00
CA GLU A 127 2.38 0.74 12.61
C GLU A 127 1.77 1.34 11.32
N ILE A 128 1.14 0.48 10.51
CA ILE A 128 0.29 0.85 9.38
C ILE A 128 -1.14 0.45 9.75
N PHE A 129 -1.99 1.46 9.89
CA PHE A 129 -3.32 1.26 10.43
C PHE A 129 -4.20 0.38 9.52
N PRO A 130 -4.96 -0.55 10.13
CA PRO A 130 -5.80 -1.48 9.39
C PRO A 130 -6.85 -0.71 8.57
N ARG A 131 -7.06 -1.19 7.35
CA ARG A 131 -8.15 -0.76 6.48
C ARG A 131 -9.16 -1.88 6.40
N ARG A 132 -10.43 -1.50 6.26
CA ARG A 132 -11.49 -2.44 5.92
C ARG A 132 -11.24 -2.97 4.53
N ILE A 133 -11.53 -4.24 4.30
CA ILE A 133 -11.57 -4.82 2.97
C ILE A 133 -13.01 -4.79 2.50
N ASP A 134 -13.26 -4.07 1.42
CA ASP A 134 -14.56 -4.03 0.77
C ASP A 134 -14.61 -5.19 -0.23
N ARG A 135 -15.50 -6.15 0.03
CA ARG A 135 -15.72 -7.31 -0.85
C ARG A 135 -16.92 -7.05 -1.75
N VAL A 136 -16.70 -7.16 -3.06
CA VAL A 136 -17.68 -6.92 -4.10
C VAL A 136 -17.79 -8.17 -4.97
N GLU A 137 -19.00 -8.67 -5.17
CA GLU A 137 -19.26 -9.68 -6.19
C GLU A 137 -19.54 -8.98 -7.53
N HIS A 138 -18.74 -9.29 -8.55
CA HIS A 138 -18.92 -8.79 -9.91
C HIS A 138 -19.34 -9.93 -10.83
N VAL A 139 -20.51 -9.82 -11.46
CA VAL A 139 -20.97 -10.75 -12.49
C VAL A 139 -20.54 -10.23 -13.84
N VAL A 140 -19.75 -11.01 -14.56
CA VAL A 140 -19.19 -10.60 -15.86
C VAL A 140 -20.30 -10.39 -16.87
N ALA A 141 -20.39 -9.19 -17.42
CA ALA A 141 -21.35 -8.82 -18.45
C ALA A 141 -20.79 -9.06 -19.87
N ALA A 142 -21.68 -9.05 -20.87
CA ALA A 142 -21.30 -9.17 -22.27
C ALA A 142 -20.34 -8.04 -22.69
N GLY A 143 -19.20 -8.41 -23.28
CA GLY A 143 -18.19 -7.46 -23.74
C GLY A 143 -17.17 -7.01 -22.69
N GLU A 144 -17.31 -7.44 -21.43
CA GLU A 144 -16.30 -7.18 -20.41
C GLU A 144 -15.07 -8.07 -20.57
N THR A 145 -13.92 -7.54 -20.16
CA THR A 145 -12.65 -8.27 -20.04
C THR A 145 -12.15 -8.15 -18.60
N LEU A 146 -11.24 -9.02 -18.16
CA LEU A 146 -10.60 -8.84 -16.86
C LEU A 146 -9.85 -7.50 -16.77
N GLY A 147 -9.37 -6.97 -17.90
CA GLY A 147 -8.76 -5.64 -17.97
C GLY A 147 -9.75 -4.53 -17.62
N SER A 148 -10.94 -4.54 -18.23
CA SER A 148 -11.97 -3.52 -17.95
C SER A 148 -12.53 -3.65 -16.54
N ILE A 149 -12.76 -4.88 -16.07
CA ILE A 149 -13.27 -5.16 -14.72
C ILE A 149 -12.23 -4.73 -13.67
N ALA A 150 -10.97 -5.14 -13.81
CA ALA A 150 -9.92 -4.73 -12.88
C ALA A 150 -9.80 -3.20 -12.82
N ALA A 151 -9.79 -2.52 -13.98
CA ALA A 151 -9.72 -1.07 -14.04
C ALA A 151 -10.92 -0.39 -13.34
N GLN A 152 -12.13 -0.91 -13.51
CA GLN A 152 -13.35 -0.41 -12.84
C GLN A 152 -13.23 -0.46 -11.31
N HIS A 153 -12.59 -1.51 -10.79
CA HIS A 153 -12.41 -1.71 -9.35
C HIS A 153 -11.07 -1.19 -8.81
N GLY A 154 -10.29 -0.48 -9.62
CA GLY A 154 -9.00 0.08 -9.22
C GLY A 154 -7.88 -0.95 -9.05
N LEU A 155 -8.02 -2.12 -9.66
CA LEU A 155 -7.08 -3.23 -9.64
C LEU A 155 -6.32 -3.37 -10.97
N THR A 156 -5.24 -4.12 -10.94
CA THR A 156 -4.59 -4.69 -12.11
C THR A 156 -5.17 -6.07 -12.43
N VAL A 157 -5.02 -6.54 -13.68
CA VAL A 157 -5.47 -7.89 -14.07
C VAL A 157 -4.82 -8.96 -13.20
N GLY A 158 -3.52 -8.81 -12.88
CA GLY A 158 -2.80 -9.74 -12.01
C GLY A 158 -3.41 -9.80 -10.60
N GLU A 159 -3.70 -8.66 -9.99
CA GLU A 159 -4.37 -8.59 -8.68
C GLU A 159 -5.75 -9.25 -8.71
N LEU A 160 -6.55 -9.00 -9.76
CA LEU A 160 -7.87 -9.61 -9.90
C LEU A 160 -7.80 -11.13 -10.06
N VAL A 161 -6.86 -11.63 -10.87
CA VAL A 161 -6.65 -13.07 -11.08
C VAL A 161 -6.17 -13.75 -9.80
N GLU A 162 -5.26 -13.13 -9.06
CA GLU A 162 -4.76 -13.62 -7.77
C GLU A 162 -5.91 -13.79 -6.76
N GLN A 163 -6.83 -12.82 -6.69
CA GLN A 163 -8.02 -12.89 -5.84
C GLN A 163 -8.98 -14.03 -6.19
N GLN A 164 -8.94 -14.55 -7.42
CA GLN A 164 -9.79 -15.68 -7.80
C GLN A 164 -9.21 -17.03 -7.34
N HIS A 165 -8.09 -17.05 -6.61
CA HIS A 165 -7.50 -18.24 -6.00
C HIS A 165 -7.33 -19.42 -7.00
N GLY A 166 -6.91 -19.12 -8.23
CA GLY A 166 -6.69 -20.12 -9.28
C GLY A 166 -7.94 -20.55 -10.05
N ALA A 167 -9.11 -19.96 -9.79
CA ALA A 167 -10.32 -20.21 -10.58
C ALA A 167 -10.22 -19.64 -12.01
N ILE A 168 -9.33 -18.67 -12.24
CA ILE A 168 -8.99 -18.16 -13.57
C ILE A 168 -7.64 -18.73 -14.00
N ARG A 169 -7.66 -19.64 -14.97
CA ARG A 169 -6.44 -20.24 -15.56
C ARG A 169 -5.89 -19.44 -16.74
N ASP A 170 -6.77 -18.92 -17.58
CA ASP A 170 -6.43 -18.01 -18.67
C ASP A 170 -7.17 -16.69 -18.47
N PRO A 171 -6.44 -15.58 -18.19
CA PRO A 171 -7.03 -14.26 -18.03
C PRO A 171 -7.82 -13.75 -19.25
N ASN A 172 -7.59 -14.31 -20.44
CA ASN A 172 -8.29 -13.94 -21.67
C ASN A 172 -9.62 -14.70 -21.86
N LEU A 173 -9.95 -15.67 -21.01
CA LEU A 173 -11.12 -16.56 -21.16
C LEU A 173 -12.21 -16.33 -20.11
N VAL A 174 -12.38 -15.09 -19.63
CA VAL A 174 -13.48 -14.76 -18.73
C VAL A 174 -14.82 -14.88 -19.47
N ARG A 175 -15.81 -15.53 -18.84
CA ARG A 175 -17.12 -15.83 -19.46
C ARG A 175 -18.22 -14.92 -18.93
N VAL A 176 -19.15 -14.54 -19.80
CA VAL A 176 -20.38 -13.86 -19.38
C VAL A 176 -21.11 -14.71 -18.33
N GLY A 177 -21.59 -14.07 -17.27
CA GLY A 177 -22.23 -14.70 -16.12
C GLY A 177 -21.26 -15.27 -15.08
N GLN A 178 -19.95 -15.27 -15.34
CA GLN A 178 -18.95 -15.67 -14.34
C GLN A 178 -18.96 -14.69 -13.17
N ARG A 179 -19.01 -15.22 -11.94
CA ARG A 179 -18.93 -14.42 -10.71
C ARG A 179 -17.46 -14.28 -10.30
N LEU A 180 -17.03 -13.05 -10.09
CA LEU A 180 -15.71 -12.71 -9.59
C LEU A 180 -15.86 -12.09 -8.20
N VAL A 181 -15.04 -12.56 -7.26
CA VAL A 181 -14.94 -11.96 -5.94
C VAL A 181 -13.84 -10.92 -5.99
N ILE A 182 -14.18 -9.67 -5.71
CA ILE A 182 -13.26 -8.54 -5.80
C ILE A 182 -13.09 -7.95 -4.41
N GLU A 183 -11.86 -7.94 -3.92
CA GLU A 183 -11.47 -7.35 -2.65
C GLU A 183 -10.64 -6.10 -2.91
N LYS A 184 -11.05 -4.98 -2.30
CA LYS A 184 -10.33 -3.71 -2.39
C LYS A 184 -10.19 -3.07 -1.02
N ASP A 185 -9.11 -2.30 -0.86
CA ASP A 185 -8.88 -1.54 0.36
C ASP A 185 -9.93 -0.42 0.48
N GLY A 186 -10.71 -0.48 1.55
CA GLY A 186 -11.66 0.55 1.93
C GLY A 186 -11.05 1.59 2.88
N GLY A 187 -11.94 2.23 3.66
CA GLY A 187 -11.55 3.18 4.70
C GLY A 187 -10.78 2.54 5.86
N LEU A 188 -10.10 3.35 6.68
CA LEU A 188 -9.51 2.89 7.94
C LEU A 188 -10.60 2.24 8.82
N VAL A 189 -10.21 1.23 9.59
CA VAL A 189 -11.06 0.67 10.65
C VAL A 189 -11.37 1.77 11.68
N ALA A 190 -12.61 1.80 12.19
CA ALA A 190 -13.15 2.89 13.00
C ALA A 190 -12.24 3.26 14.20
N ASP A 191 -11.72 2.24 14.88
CA ASP A 191 -10.83 2.37 16.03
C ASP A 191 -9.50 3.11 15.74
N PHE A 192 -9.13 3.23 14.47
CA PHE A 192 -7.91 3.85 14.00
C PHE A 192 -8.15 5.17 13.25
N LEU A 193 -9.39 5.65 13.20
CA LEU A 193 -9.70 6.95 12.61
C LEU A 193 -9.08 8.08 13.45
N PRO A 194 -8.56 9.15 12.80
CA PRO A 194 -8.12 10.33 13.53
C PRO A 194 -9.31 10.94 14.27
N PRO A 195 -9.09 11.53 15.47
CA PRO A 195 -10.15 12.24 16.15
C PRO A 195 -10.66 13.38 15.25
N PRO A 196 -11.97 13.69 15.29
CA PRO A 196 -12.51 14.78 14.48
C PRO A 196 -11.78 16.09 14.80
N PRO A 197 -11.60 16.98 13.82
CA PRO A 197 -11.01 18.29 14.07
C PRO A 197 -11.80 18.98 15.18
N ARG A 198 -11.13 19.37 16.27
CA ARG A 198 -11.78 20.08 17.38
C ARG A 198 -12.39 21.37 16.82
N ALA A 199 -13.68 21.60 17.07
CA ALA A 199 -14.40 22.80 16.63
C ALA A 199 -13.83 24.10 17.23
N ASP A 200 -12.99 23.98 18.26
CA ASP A 200 -12.48 25.12 19.00
C ASP A 200 -11.03 25.45 18.58
N LYS A 201 -10.87 26.52 17.82
CA LYS A 201 -9.58 27.04 17.31
C LYS A 201 -8.64 27.58 18.43
N ARG A 202 -9.01 27.45 19.72
CA ARG A 202 -8.35 28.12 20.85
C ARG A 202 -7.66 27.21 21.87
N ARG A 203 -7.43 25.94 21.56
CA ARG A 203 -6.42 25.13 22.27
C ARG A 203 -5.43 24.55 21.28
N SER A 204 -4.29 25.23 21.15
CA SER A 204 -3.02 24.66 20.69
C SER A 204 -2.67 23.48 21.61
N GLY A 205 -3.31 22.33 21.37
CA GLY A 205 -3.18 21.15 22.21
C GLY A 205 -1.71 20.75 22.32
N GLY A 206 -1.20 20.78 23.56
CA GLY A 206 0.15 20.38 23.95
C GLY A 206 0.39 18.88 23.80
N GLY A 207 0.27 18.35 22.59
CA GLY A 207 0.98 17.15 22.22
C GLY A 207 2.46 17.47 22.15
N LYS A 208 3.30 16.67 22.80
CA LYS A 208 4.76 16.80 22.71
C LYS A 208 5.14 16.70 21.22
N ARG A 209 5.52 17.83 20.61
CA ARG A 209 6.03 17.82 19.22
C ARG A 209 7.26 16.92 19.18
N ALA A 210 7.43 16.18 18.09
CA ALA A 210 8.62 15.36 17.89
C ALA A 210 9.86 16.24 18.04
N ASP A 211 10.85 15.76 18.80
CA ASP A 211 12.11 16.47 19.00
C ASP A 211 12.98 16.32 17.76
N VAL A 212 12.77 17.18 16.75
CA VAL A 212 13.54 17.20 15.49
C VAL A 212 14.74 18.14 15.63
N SER A 213 15.65 17.80 16.55
CA SER A 213 16.76 18.67 16.95
C SER A 213 18.11 18.26 16.34
N ARG A 214 18.32 16.97 16.09
CA ARG A 214 19.63 16.43 15.70
C ARG A 214 19.82 16.54 14.19
N ARG A 215 20.92 17.16 13.78
CA ARG A 215 21.37 17.17 12.38
C ARG A 215 22.14 15.88 12.10
N LEU A 216 21.92 15.27 10.93
CA LEU A 216 22.80 14.21 10.44
C LEU A 216 24.21 14.77 10.23
N PRO A 217 25.24 14.28 10.94
CA PRO A 217 26.59 14.78 10.75
C PRO A 217 27.10 14.44 9.35
N ALA A 218 27.94 15.33 8.81
CA ALA A 218 28.70 15.00 7.62
C ALA A 218 29.69 13.87 7.96
N SER A 219 29.89 12.95 7.02
CA SER A 219 30.90 11.90 7.16
C SER A 219 31.52 11.58 5.80
N GLU A 220 32.66 10.90 5.79
CA GLU A 220 33.26 10.42 4.54
C GLU A 220 32.35 9.43 3.79
N HIS A 221 31.42 8.79 4.48
CA HIS A 221 30.50 7.80 3.92
C HIS A 221 29.25 8.41 3.28
N LEU A 222 28.96 9.69 3.54
CA LEU A 222 27.71 10.33 3.18
C LEU A 222 27.92 11.52 2.23
N ARG A 223 26.96 11.69 1.33
CA ARG A 223 26.76 12.93 0.58
C ARG A 223 25.35 13.44 0.84
N ILE A 224 25.25 14.50 1.64
CA ILE A 224 23.98 15.12 2.02
C ILE A 224 23.61 16.16 0.94
N LYS A 225 22.50 15.96 0.24
CA LYS A 225 22.03 16.85 -0.84
C LYS A 225 21.57 18.20 -0.30
N HIS A 226 20.77 18.20 0.77
CA HIS A 226 20.15 19.39 1.33
C HIS A 226 20.44 19.50 2.83
N PRO A 227 21.60 20.08 3.23
CA PRO A 227 22.03 20.04 4.63
C PRO A 227 21.09 20.77 5.62
N HIS A 228 20.25 21.68 5.13
CA HIS A 228 19.22 22.39 5.91
C HIS A 228 17.95 21.54 6.15
N LEU A 229 17.79 20.44 5.41
CA LEU A 229 16.71 19.45 5.55
C LEU A 229 17.21 18.12 6.15
N ALA A 230 18.43 18.09 6.68
CA ALA A 230 19.05 16.89 7.24
C ALA A 230 18.88 16.82 8.77
N TYR A 231 17.71 17.23 9.29
CA TYR A 231 17.39 17.15 10.72
C TYR A 231 16.39 16.03 10.97
N GLY A 232 16.62 15.24 12.01
CA GLY A 232 15.75 14.15 12.44
C GLY A 232 15.60 14.15 13.96
N THR A 233 14.83 13.19 14.48
CA THR A 233 14.88 12.90 15.91
C THR A 233 16.24 12.31 16.28
N PRO A 234 16.70 12.43 17.54
CA PRO A 234 17.95 11.80 17.97
C PRO A 234 18.04 10.32 17.60
N LYS A 235 16.93 9.58 17.79
CA LYS A 235 16.75 8.18 17.42
C LYS A 235 16.86 7.96 15.91
N THR A 236 16.16 8.74 15.09
CA THR A 236 16.23 8.61 13.62
C THR A 236 17.66 8.79 13.11
N ILE A 237 18.36 9.84 13.57
CA ILE A 237 19.73 10.10 13.12
C ILE A 237 20.67 8.97 13.53
N GLU A 238 20.53 8.45 14.76
CA GLU A 238 21.30 7.31 15.22
C GLU A 238 21.07 6.07 14.35
N LEU A 239 19.82 5.73 14.03
CA LEU A 239 19.49 4.59 13.18
C LEU A 239 20.07 4.74 11.76
N VAL A 240 20.07 5.95 11.21
CA VAL A 240 20.69 6.26 9.92
C VAL A 240 22.20 6.04 9.98
N GLU A 241 22.87 6.55 11.02
CA GLU A 241 24.31 6.37 11.21
C GLU A 241 24.68 4.88 11.38
N GLN A 242 23.90 4.15 12.19
CA GLN A 242 24.09 2.71 12.40
C GLN A 242 23.96 1.92 11.08
N ALA A 243 22.87 2.14 10.32
CA ALA A 243 22.64 1.46 9.04
C ALA A 243 23.72 1.78 8.00
N VAL A 244 24.11 3.05 7.86
CA VAL A 244 25.17 3.46 6.94
C VAL A 244 26.51 2.85 7.34
N ALA A 245 26.84 2.87 8.63
CA ALA A 245 28.07 2.26 9.13
C ALA A 245 28.09 0.75 8.88
N GLN A 246 26.98 0.05 9.12
CA GLN A 246 26.84 -1.38 8.81
C GLN A 246 27.06 -1.66 7.34
N TYR A 247 26.36 -0.95 6.44
CA TYR A 247 26.52 -1.09 5.00
C TYR A 247 27.99 -0.92 4.57
N LYS A 248 28.66 0.13 5.09
CA LYS A 248 30.05 0.46 4.74
C LYS A 248 31.07 -0.54 5.25
N ARG A 249 30.87 -1.15 6.43
CA ARG A 249 31.75 -2.20 6.95
C ARG A 249 31.82 -3.41 6.00
N HIS A 250 30.70 -3.76 5.40
CA HIS A 250 30.61 -4.91 4.48
C HIS A 250 30.88 -4.57 3.00
N HIS A 251 30.90 -3.28 2.65
CA HIS A 251 31.11 -2.82 1.26
C HIS A 251 32.19 -1.73 1.19
N ARG A 252 33.40 -2.10 1.61
CA ARG A 252 34.57 -1.21 1.54
C ARG A 252 34.79 -0.74 0.08
N GLY A 253 34.94 0.57 -0.11
CA GLY A 253 35.07 1.18 -1.44
C GLY A 253 33.76 1.50 -2.17
N ALA A 254 32.59 1.21 -1.59
CA ALA A 254 31.32 1.62 -2.19
C ALA A 254 31.19 3.16 -2.28
N PRO A 255 30.50 3.71 -3.30
CA PRO A 255 30.23 5.15 -3.41
C PRO A 255 29.57 5.72 -2.15
N LYS A 256 29.74 7.02 -1.89
CA LYS A 256 29.07 7.70 -0.78
C LYS A 256 27.56 7.50 -0.86
N VAL A 257 26.94 7.14 0.26
CA VAL A 257 25.48 7.04 0.35
C VAL A 257 24.90 8.44 0.18
N VAL A 258 23.97 8.59 -0.74
CA VAL A 258 23.37 9.89 -1.06
C VAL A 258 22.14 10.07 -0.18
N VAL A 259 22.19 11.04 0.73
CA VAL A 259 21.06 11.39 1.60
C VAL A 259 20.33 12.58 1.01
N GLY A 260 19.02 12.42 0.80
CA GLY A 260 18.08 13.47 0.41
C GLY A 260 17.52 14.19 1.64
N ASP A 261 16.20 14.33 1.68
CA ASP A 261 15.51 15.09 2.72
C ASP A 261 15.22 14.20 3.94
N ILE A 262 15.32 14.78 5.15
CA ILE A 262 14.87 14.17 6.41
C ILE A 262 13.74 15.01 7.00
N SER A 263 14.06 16.24 7.41
CA SER A 263 13.15 17.27 7.90
C SER A 263 13.91 18.58 8.12
N ARG A 264 13.17 19.69 8.25
CA ARG A 264 13.72 20.91 8.85
C ARG A 264 14.02 20.71 10.34
N LYS A 265 14.94 21.52 10.88
CA LYS A 265 15.11 21.67 12.33
C LYS A 265 13.76 22.06 12.96
N GLY A 266 13.32 21.32 13.97
CA GLY A 266 12.02 21.51 14.63
C GLY A 266 10.81 20.91 13.89
N GLY A 267 11.00 20.26 12.73
CA GLY A 267 9.92 19.60 12.01
C GLY A 267 9.08 20.51 11.11
N GLY A 268 7.85 20.08 10.84
CA GLY A 268 6.82 20.85 10.14
C GLY A 268 6.66 20.53 8.64
N ALA A 269 5.58 21.03 8.05
CA ALA A 269 5.17 20.73 6.67
C ALA A 269 6.26 21.07 5.63
N LEU A 270 6.70 20.09 4.84
CA LEU A 270 7.81 20.23 3.91
C LEU A 270 7.35 20.00 2.47
N ARG A 271 6.88 21.02 1.76
CA ARG A 271 6.49 20.87 0.34
C ARG A 271 7.72 20.51 -0.53
N PRO A 272 7.58 19.62 -1.54
CA PRO A 272 6.35 18.95 -1.97
C PRO A 272 5.98 17.68 -1.17
N HIS A 273 6.78 17.30 -0.18
CA HIS A 273 6.57 16.12 0.65
C HIS A 273 5.31 16.22 1.53
N VAL A 274 4.52 15.15 1.53
CA VAL A 274 3.40 14.99 2.46
C VAL A 274 3.90 14.52 3.84
N SER A 275 4.99 13.74 3.86
CA SER A 275 5.70 13.25 5.06
C SER A 275 6.87 14.19 5.44
N HIS A 276 7.92 13.70 6.12
CA HIS A 276 9.10 14.47 6.56
C HIS A 276 8.85 15.55 7.62
N GLN A 277 7.66 15.59 8.21
CA GLN A 277 7.29 16.64 9.15
C GLN A 277 7.76 16.38 10.59
N THR A 278 8.11 15.13 10.91
CA THR A 278 8.39 14.69 12.28
C THR A 278 9.81 14.20 12.48
N GLY A 279 10.69 14.37 11.49
CA GLY A 279 12.08 13.91 11.56
C GLY A 279 12.24 12.39 11.67
N ARG A 280 11.28 11.62 11.12
CA ARG A 280 11.25 10.14 11.12
C ARG A 280 11.25 9.54 9.72
N ASP A 281 11.40 10.39 8.71
CA ASP A 281 11.42 10.03 7.32
C ASP A 281 12.79 10.39 6.75
N ILE A 282 13.31 9.62 5.81
CA ILE A 282 14.56 9.93 5.11
C ILE A 282 14.50 9.44 3.66
N ASP A 283 14.90 10.31 2.73
CA ASP A 283 15.14 9.93 1.35
C ASP A 283 16.59 9.49 1.14
N LEU A 284 16.79 8.35 0.49
CA LEU A 284 18.09 7.79 0.18
C LEU A 284 18.19 7.50 -1.31
N GLY A 285 19.23 8.03 -1.96
CA GLY A 285 19.52 7.69 -3.35
C GLY A 285 19.89 6.21 -3.47
N TYR A 286 19.45 5.57 -4.54
CA TYR A 286 19.94 4.24 -4.89
C TYR A 286 21.46 4.25 -5.10
N VAL A 287 22.11 3.12 -4.82
CA VAL A 287 23.51 2.96 -5.17
C VAL A 287 23.57 2.74 -6.68
N LEU A 288 24.38 3.54 -7.38
CA LEU A 288 24.45 3.53 -8.84
C LEU A 288 25.79 2.95 -9.30
N ARG A 289 25.78 2.25 -10.44
CA ARG A 289 26.96 1.84 -11.20
C ARG A 289 27.06 2.64 -12.51
N GLY A 290 28.29 2.80 -13.02
CA GLY A 290 28.58 3.47 -14.30
C GLY A 290 29.07 4.92 -14.17
N SER A 291 29.56 5.47 -15.29
CA SER A 291 30.05 6.85 -15.42
C SER A 291 28.90 7.86 -15.59
N GLU A 292 29.20 9.16 -15.52
CA GLU A 292 28.21 10.22 -15.74
C GLU A 292 27.55 10.06 -17.12
N GLY A 293 26.21 9.98 -17.15
CA GLY A 293 25.41 9.85 -18.39
C GLY A 293 24.79 8.46 -18.65
N ALA A 294 25.29 7.38 -18.03
CA ALA A 294 24.78 6.01 -18.20
C ALA A 294 24.64 5.26 -16.86
N ARG A 295 24.12 5.95 -15.83
CA ARG A 295 23.99 5.37 -14.49
C ARG A 295 22.80 4.42 -14.43
N SER A 296 23.06 3.18 -13.98
CA SER A 296 22.01 2.22 -13.63
C SER A 296 22.12 1.86 -12.15
N ILE A 297 21.05 1.31 -11.58
CA ILE A 297 21.06 0.82 -10.20
C ILE A 297 22.08 -0.31 -10.05
N ASP A 298 22.90 -0.23 -9.01
CA ASP A 298 23.71 -1.33 -8.49
C ASP A 298 22.81 -2.12 -7.53
N VAL A 299 22.14 -3.14 -8.06
CA VAL A 299 21.14 -3.92 -7.31
C VAL A 299 21.76 -4.58 -6.06
N PRO A 300 22.92 -5.27 -6.12
CA PRO A 300 23.52 -5.86 -4.93
C PRO A 300 23.83 -4.83 -3.84
N ARG A 301 24.46 -3.70 -4.18
CA ARG A 301 24.79 -2.67 -3.19
C ARG A 301 23.57 -1.93 -2.67
N THR A 302 22.58 -1.69 -3.53
CA THR A 302 21.32 -1.07 -3.12
C THR A 302 20.54 -1.99 -2.18
N TRP A 303 20.48 -3.29 -2.48
CA TRP A 303 19.89 -4.28 -1.59
C TRP A 303 20.61 -4.33 -0.25
N ALA A 304 21.95 -4.37 -0.24
CA ALA A 304 22.72 -4.35 0.99
C ALA A 304 22.50 -3.09 1.84
N LEU A 305 22.41 -1.91 1.20
CA LEU A 305 22.08 -0.67 1.89
C LEU A 305 20.67 -0.74 2.49
N LEU A 306 19.68 -1.16 1.71
CA LEU A 306 18.30 -1.29 2.15
C LEU A 306 18.18 -2.30 3.31
N ARG A 307 18.88 -3.43 3.23
CA ARG A 307 18.95 -4.42 4.32
C ARG A 307 19.52 -3.84 5.59
N ALA A 308 20.58 -3.04 5.52
CA ALA A 308 21.12 -2.38 6.70
C ALA A 308 20.09 -1.49 7.41
N PHE A 309 19.16 -0.85 6.68
CA PHE A 309 18.03 -0.14 7.29
C PHE A 309 16.99 -1.10 7.88
N LEU A 310 16.61 -2.15 7.16
CA LEU A 310 15.62 -3.13 7.61
C LEU A 310 16.08 -3.91 8.85
N ASP A 311 17.38 -4.20 8.96
CA ASP A 311 18.01 -4.92 10.06
C ASP A 311 18.03 -4.10 11.36
N THR A 312 17.79 -2.78 11.30
CA THR A 312 17.53 -1.97 12.51
C THR A 312 16.24 -2.37 13.21
N GLN A 313 15.33 -3.07 12.51
CA GLN A 313 13.98 -3.42 12.98
C GLN A 313 13.11 -2.21 13.37
N GLN A 314 13.55 -0.99 13.07
CA GLN A 314 12.83 0.24 13.38
C GLN A 314 12.15 0.85 12.15
N VAL A 315 12.19 0.18 10.99
CA VAL A 315 11.53 0.62 9.76
C VAL A 315 10.08 0.18 9.77
N VAL A 316 9.17 1.12 9.47
CA VAL A 316 7.73 0.86 9.31
C VAL A 316 7.39 0.54 7.86
N TYR A 317 7.88 1.36 6.93
CA TYR A 317 7.78 1.11 5.50
C TYR A 317 8.95 1.74 4.76
N VAL A 318 9.18 1.26 3.55
CA VAL A 318 10.08 1.84 2.57
C VAL A 318 9.34 2.05 1.27
N PHE A 319 9.32 3.26 0.71
CA PHE A 319 8.77 3.46 -0.63
C PHE A 319 9.84 3.34 -1.72
N VAL A 320 9.56 2.47 -2.70
CA VAL A 320 10.44 2.10 -3.81
C VAL A 320 9.60 1.98 -5.08
N ASP A 321 10.10 2.44 -6.22
CA ASP A 321 9.42 2.20 -7.51
C ASP A 321 9.19 0.70 -7.77
N TYR A 322 8.03 0.32 -8.30
CA TYR A 322 7.63 -1.09 -8.42
C TYR A 322 8.59 -1.90 -9.32
N ARG A 323 9.19 -1.28 -10.35
CA ARG A 323 10.19 -1.94 -11.20
C ARG A 323 11.52 -2.15 -10.49
N ILE A 324 11.84 -1.30 -9.52
CA ILE A 324 13.03 -1.45 -8.69
C ILE A 324 12.79 -2.49 -7.60
N GLN A 325 11.57 -2.55 -7.04
CA GLN A 325 11.18 -3.65 -6.15
C GLN A 325 11.38 -5.00 -6.82
N GLN A 326 10.93 -5.18 -8.07
CA GLN A 326 11.17 -6.41 -8.82
C GLN A 326 12.65 -6.80 -8.85
N GLN A 327 13.54 -5.85 -9.21
CA GLN A 327 14.99 -6.11 -9.27
C GLN A 327 15.56 -6.51 -7.90
N LEU A 328 15.14 -5.82 -6.84
CA LEU A 328 15.58 -6.11 -5.47
C LEU A 328 15.01 -7.44 -4.95
N TYR A 329 13.74 -7.74 -5.26
CA TYR A 329 13.07 -9.00 -4.92
C TYR A 329 13.77 -10.19 -5.55
N GLU A 330 14.00 -10.15 -6.87
CA GLU A 330 14.67 -11.25 -7.59
C GLU A 330 16.11 -11.43 -7.08
N HIS A 331 16.81 -10.34 -6.76
CA HIS A 331 18.13 -10.42 -6.14
C HIS A 331 18.08 -11.03 -4.74
N ALA A 332 17.16 -10.58 -3.87
CA ALA A 332 16.97 -11.12 -2.52
C ALA A 332 16.64 -12.62 -2.54
N LYS A 333 15.74 -13.02 -3.43
CA LYS A 333 15.40 -14.43 -3.69
C LYS A 333 16.62 -15.23 -4.14
N ALA A 334 17.42 -14.70 -5.07
CA ALA A 334 18.66 -15.34 -5.51
C ALA A 334 19.73 -15.44 -4.41
N GLN A 335 19.67 -14.58 -3.38
CA GLN A 335 20.51 -14.66 -2.18
C GLN A 335 19.96 -15.62 -1.11
N GLY A 336 18.85 -16.32 -1.38
CA GLY A 336 18.28 -17.31 -0.46
C GLY A 336 17.34 -16.75 0.61
N VAL A 337 16.87 -15.50 0.46
CA VAL A 337 15.81 -14.96 1.35
C VAL A 337 14.56 -15.82 1.17
N SER A 338 14.02 -16.31 2.29
CA SER A 338 12.85 -17.21 2.29
C SER A 338 11.61 -16.53 1.70
N SER A 339 10.70 -17.30 1.10
CA SER A 339 9.44 -16.76 0.57
C SER A 339 8.66 -15.99 1.64
N ARG A 340 8.60 -16.51 2.87
CA ARG A 340 7.90 -15.86 3.98
C ARG A 340 8.48 -14.49 4.34
N GLU A 341 9.81 -14.37 4.30
CA GLU A 341 10.48 -13.09 4.53
C GLU A 341 10.32 -12.17 3.32
N LEU A 342 10.32 -12.70 2.09
CA LEU A 342 10.03 -11.91 0.90
C LEU A 342 8.61 -11.31 0.96
N ASP A 343 7.61 -12.07 1.38
CA ASP A 343 6.23 -11.60 1.52
C ASP A 343 6.08 -10.58 2.67
N GLU A 344 6.84 -10.75 3.75
CA GLU A 344 6.95 -9.72 4.80
C GLU A 344 7.56 -8.42 4.27
N LEU A 345 8.61 -8.54 3.45
CA LEU A 345 9.42 -7.40 3.03
C LEU A 345 8.89 -6.69 1.79
N PHE A 346 8.27 -7.36 0.83
CA PHE A 346 7.97 -6.77 -0.48
C PHE A 346 6.49 -6.78 -0.82
N GLN A 347 6.03 -5.69 -1.42
CA GLN A 347 4.73 -5.64 -2.09
C GLN A 347 4.76 -6.41 -3.41
N TYR A 348 5.86 -6.32 -4.18
CA TYR A 348 6.07 -7.13 -5.37
C TYR A 348 6.19 -8.62 -4.99
N PRO A 349 5.57 -9.57 -5.72
CA PRO A 349 4.91 -9.42 -7.01
C PRO A 349 3.39 -9.17 -6.97
N HIS A 350 2.79 -8.96 -5.80
CA HIS A 350 1.34 -8.97 -5.56
C HIS A 350 0.56 -7.77 -6.15
N GLY A 351 1.22 -6.93 -6.95
CA GLY A 351 0.61 -5.78 -7.61
C GLY A 351 0.88 -4.46 -6.89
N ARG A 352 0.93 -3.39 -7.67
CA ARG A 352 1.30 -2.04 -7.21
C ARG A 352 0.23 -1.36 -6.35
N GLY A 353 -1.01 -1.87 -6.36
CA GLY A 353 -2.16 -1.31 -5.65
C GLY A 353 -2.39 -1.90 -4.27
N ARG A 354 -1.74 -3.04 -3.94
CA ARG A 354 -1.92 -3.71 -2.65
C ARG A 354 -1.16 -3.03 -1.52
N ALA A 355 -1.79 -2.77 -0.38
CA ALA A 355 -1.10 -2.30 0.83
C ALA A 355 -0.33 -3.43 1.56
N HIS A 356 0.61 -4.08 0.87
CA HIS A 356 1.36 -5.25 1.35
C HIS A 356 2.88 -5.00 1.44
N GLY A 357 3.57 -5.75 2.31
CA GLY A 357 5.03 -5.71 2.49
C GLY A 357 5.57 -4.44 3.17
N ILE A 358 6.76 -4.48 3.76
CA ILE A 358 7.41 -3.27 4.31
C ILE A 358 7.90 -2.35 3.18
N ILE A 359 8.43 -2.92 2.10
CA ILE A 359 8.87 -2.24 0.88
C ILE A 359 7.67 -2.16 -0.07
N ARG A 360 7.19 -0.93 -0.31
CA ARG A 360 5.94 -0.64 -1.02
C ARG A 360 6.14 0.32 -2.16
N HIS A 361 5.23 0.27 -3.13
CA HIS A 361 5.23 1.18 -4.24
C HIS A 361 4.66 2.53 -3.85
N TRP A 362 5.37 3.57 -4.25
CA TRP A 362 4.80 4.90 -4.33
C TRP A 362 5.29 5.59 -5.61
N PRO A 363 4.42 6.32 -6.34
CA PRO A 363 4.83 7.09 -7.50
C PRO A 363 6.03 8.00 -7.22
N SER A 364 6.86 8.26 -8.24
CA SER A 364 8.03 9.17 -8.18
C SER A 364 9.28 8.68 -7.41
N HIS A 365 9.28 7.46 -6.86
CA HIS A 365 10.44 6.86 -6.15
C HIS A 365 11.41 6.12 -7.09
N GLN A 366 11.60 6.65 -8.30
CA GLN A 366 12.43 6.04 -9.36
C GLN A 366 13.94 6.27 -9.16
N TRP A 367 14.31 7.25 -8.34
CA TRP A 367 15.71 7.69 -8.16
C TRP A 367 16.18 7.66 -6.71
N HIS A 368 15.27 7.38 -5.79
CA HIS A 368 15.52 7.27 -4.35
C HIS A 368 14.51 6.29 -3.75
N PHE A 369 14.82 5.78 -2.57
CA PHE A 369 13.86 5.13 -1.70
C PHE A 369 13.63 5.98 -0.45
N HIS A 370 12.37 6.03 -0.01
CA HIS A 370 11.94 6.75 1.20
C HIS A 370 11.85 5.75 2.34
N VAL A 371 12.49 6.01 3.48
CA VAL A 371 12.40 5.15 4.67
C VAL A 371 11.64 5.88 5.77
N ARG A 372 10.66 5.20 6.36
CA ARG A 372 9.94 5.64 7.56
C ARG A 372 10.38 4.85 8.78
N PHE A 373 10.74 5.55 9.85
CA PHE A 373 11.05 4.94 11.15
C PHE A 373 9.87 5.02 12.13
N ARG A 374 9.87 4.06 13.07
CA ARG A 374 9.00 4.05 14.25
C ARG A 374 9.21 5.29 15.10
N SER A 375 8.16 5.65 15.85
CA SER A 375 8.18 6.80 16.76
C SER A 375 9.11 6.64 17.96
#